data_AF-A0A258KLK7-F1
#
_entry.id   AF-A0A258KLK7-F1
#
_cell.length_a   1.000
_cell.length_b   1.000
_cell.length_c   1.000
_cell.angle_alpha   90.00
_cell.angle_beta   90.00
_cell.angle_gamma   90.00
#
_symmetry.space_group_name_H-M   'P 1'
#
loop_
_entity.id
_entity.type
_entity.pdbx_description
1 polymer ?
#
loop_
_entity_poly.entity_id
_entity_poly.type
_entity_poly.pdbx_seq_one_letter_code
_entity_poly.pdbx_strand_id
1 'polypeptide(L)' 'MGHAHHQHRPGCTHGPATADSAKTIDPVCGMTVNPETTANKASHEGQPFFFC' A
#
# COMPACT_ATOMS: atom_id res chain seq x y z
N MET A 1 31.88 22.54 18.10
CA MET A 1 30.69 22.00 18.79
C MET A 1 29.46 22.53 18.05
N GLY A 2 28.88 21.74 17.14
CA GLY A 2 27.75 22.14 16.30
C GLY A 2 26.75 20.99 16.23
N HIS A 3 25.49 21.28 16.57
CA HIS A 3 24.39 20.32 16.66
C HIS A 3 23.54 20.30 15.37
N ALA A 4 22.79 19.21 15.24
CA ALA A 4 21.71 18.90 14.28
C ALA A 4 22.19 18.43 12.91
N HIS A 5 21.75 17.24 12.48
CA HIS A 5 20.93 16.97 11.28
C HIS A 5 20.52 15.48 11.33
N HIS A 6 19.32 15.17 11.83
CA HIS A 6 18.72 13.85 11.62
C HIS A 6 18.45 13.67 10.12
N GLN A 7 19.31 12.92 9.44
CA GLN A 7 19.19 12.59 8.02
C GLN A 7 18.13 11.47 7.84
N HIS A 8 16.84 11.82 7.89
CA HIS A 8 15.79 10.97 7.30
C HIS A 8 15.80 11.19 5.78
N ARG A 9 16.41 10.26 5.03
CA ARG A 9 16.36 10.29 3.56
C ARG A 9 15.00 9.79 3.06
N PRO A 10 14.43 10.38 1.99
CA PRO A 10 13.19 9.95 1.38
C PRO A 10 13.48 8.70 0.54
N GLY A 11 13.12 7.55 1.07
CA GLY A 11 13.38 6.27 0.43
C GLY A 11 12.30 5.29 0.84
N CYS A 12 11.08 5.52 0.41
CA CYS A 12 10.09 4.45 0.33
C CYS A 12 10.61 3.45 -0.71
N THR A 13 11.49 2.56 -0.28
CA THR A 13 11.91 1.40 -1.05
C THR A 13 10.72 0.45 -1.08
N HIS A 14 9.85 0.60 -2.08
CA HIS A 14 8.97 -0.48 -2.49
C HIS A 14 9.89 -1.58 -3.06
N GLY A 15 10.30 -2.49 -2.18
CA GLY A 15 11.10 -3.66 -2.53
C GLY A 15 10.37 -4.49 -3.59
N PRO A 16 11.10 -5.24 -4.43
CA PRO A 16 10.48 -6.01 -5.50
C PRO A 16 9.54 -7.03 -4.86
N ALA A 17 8.24 -6.84 -5.07
CA ALA A 17 7.20 -7.75 -4.64
C ALA A 17 7.38 -9.07 -5.40
N THR A 18 8.16 -9.98 -4.82
CA THR A 18 8.12 -11.39 -5.16
C THR A 18 6.71 -11.89 -4.91
N ALA A 19 6.08 -12.36 -5.98
CA ALA A 19 4.72 -12.88 -6.01
C ALA A 19 4.42 -13.76 -4.80
N ASP A 20 3.54 -13.30 -3.91
CA ASP A 20 2.79 -14.20 -3.04
C ASP A 20 1.44 -13.57 -2.68
N SER A 21 0.39 -14.18 -3.25
CA SER A 21 -1.02 -14.02 -2.88
C SER A 21 -1.63 -12.63 -3.10
N ALA A 22 -1.99 -12.30 -4.35
CA ALA A 22 -2.98 -11.33 -4.86
C ALA A 22 -3.50 -10.19 -3.93
N LYS A 23 -2.69 -9.63 -3.06
CA LYS A 23 -3.11 -8.61 -2.10
C LYS A 23 -2.99 -7.23 -2.74
N THR A 24 -4.08 -6.49 -2.73
CA THR A 24 -4.16 -5.11 -3.25
C THR A 24 -3.92 -4.13 -2.11
N ILE A 25 -3.39 -2.95 -2.42
CA ILE A 25 -3.26 -1.86 -1.45
C ILE A 25 -4.55 -1.04 -1.45
N ASP A 26 -5.12 -0.83 -0.27
CA ASP A 26 -6.25 0.06 -0.08
C ASP A 26 -5.78 1.52 -0.26
N PRO A 27 -6.30 2.27 -1.24
CA PRO A 27 -5.90 3.65 -1.49
C PRO A 27 -6.34 4.64 -0.41
N VAL A 28 -7.23 4.26 0.52
CA VAL A 28 -7.71 5.12 1.61
C VAL A 28 -6.72 5.13 2.76
N CYS A 29 -6.26 3.96 3.19
CA CYS A 29 -5.44 3.79 4.40
C CYS A 29 -4.00 3.34 4.11
N GLY A 30 -3.68 2.89 2.90
CA GLY A 30 -2.37 2.36 2.53
C GLY A 30 -2.08 0.96 3.08
N MET A 31 -3.09 0.26 3.62
CA MET A 31 -2.94 -1.10 4.11
C MET A 31 -3.15 -2.13 3.01
N THR A 32 -2.59 -3.31 3.21
CA THR A 32 -2.71 -4.45 2.31
C THR A 32 -4.02 -5.20 2.55
N VAL A 33 -4.92 -5.23 1.57
CA VAL A 33 -6.22 -5.93 1.60
C VAL A 33 -6.20 -7.18 0.70
N ASN A 34 -6.89 -8.23 1.13
CA ASN A 34 -7.12 -9.43 0.32
C ASN A 34 -8.45 -9.29 -0.47
N PRO A 35 -8.40 -9.20 -1.81
CA PRO A 35 -9.59 -9.07 -2.66
C PRO A 35 -10.51 -10.30 -2.63
N GLU A 36 -10.00 -11.48 -2.27
CA GLU A 36 -10.80 -12.71 -2.23
C GLU A 36 -11.66 -12.83 -0.96
N THR A 37 -11.21 -12.22 0.15
CA THR A 37 -11.91 -12.29 1.43
C THR A 37 -12.65 -11.00 1.79
N THR A 38 -12.30 -9.86 1.17
CA THR A 38 -12.96 -8.59 1.47
C THR A 38 -14.34 -8.50 0.84
N ALA A 39 -15.35 -8.23 1.66
CA ALA A 39 -16.68 -7.86 1.18
C ALA A 39 -16.68 -6.43 0.61
N ASN A 40 -15.77 -5.59 1.11
CA ASN A 40 -15.65 -4.18 0.81
C ASN A 40 -14.91 -3.97 -0.51
N LYS A 41 -15.68 -3.97 -1.60
CA LYS A 41 -15.21 -3.65 -2.95
C LYS A 41 -16.13 -2.64 -3.63
N ALA A 42 -15.55 -1.75 -4.41
CA ALA A 42 -16.28 -0.82 -5.27
C ALA A 42 -15.78 -0.95 -6.71
N SER A 43 -16.62 -0.63 -7.69
CA SER A 43 -16.16 -0.50 -9.07
C SER A 43 -16.06 0.98 -9.41
N HIS A 44 -14.88 1.44 -9.81
CA HIS A 44 -14.64 2.82 -10.23
C HIS A 44 -13.98 2.80 -11.61
N GLU A 45 -14.57 3.50 -12.57
CA GLU A 45 -14.10 3.52 -13.98
C GLU A 45 -13.96 2.11 -14.61
N GLY A 46 -14.79 1.16 -14.18
CA GLY A 46 -14.73 -0.23 -14.64
C GLY A 46 -13.62 -1.06 -14.00
N GLN A 47 -12.90 -0.50 -13.00
CA GLN A 47 -11.88 -1.20 -12.24
C GLN A 47 -12.40 -1.53 -10.82
N PRO A 48 -12.26 -2.77 -10.35
CA PRO A 48 -12.60 -3.13 -8.98
C PRO A 48 -11.53 -2.63 -8.00
N PHE A 49 -11.96 -1.82 -7.03
CA PHE A 49 -11.18 -1.36 -5.88
C PHE A 49 -11.61 -2.10 -4.63
N PHE A 50 -10.65 -2.38 -3.76
CA PHE A 50 -10.83 -3.16 -2.54
C PHE A 50 -10.39 -2.34 -1.33
N PHE A 51 -11.16 -2.42 -0.25
CA PHE A 51 -10.94 -1.65 0.98
C PHE A 51 -10.88 -2.57 2.19
N CYS A 52 -10.17 -2.10 3.23
CA CYS A 52 -10.14 -2.78 4.52
C CYS A 52 -11.48 -2.68 5.27
#